data_AF-A0A965V2X7-F1
#
_entry.id   AF-A0A965V2X7-F1
#
_cell.length_a   1.000
_cell.length_b   1.000
_cell.length_c   1.000
_cell.angle_alpha   90.00
_cell.angle_beta   90.00
_cell.angle_gamma   90.00
#
_symmetry.space_group_name_H-M   'P 1'
#
loop_
_entity.id
_entity.type
_entity.pdbx_description
1 polymer ?
#
loop_
_entity_poly.entity_id
_entity_poly.type
_entity_poly.pdbx_seq_one_letter_code
_entity_poly.pdbx_strand_id
1 'polypeptide(L)'
;MESSKKIKDTALGGWLKDKAPGILDTVGDLLPDQGALGIVKNLLDKEPGIDPAEAKAKIDAEIAFQNNVTERWKADMGGDVKLAKLIRPATLIALMSMFMVTMVLDSLDNLPFNVKDSYVSLLEILMLTSFGAYFAGRTIEKAKK
;
A
#
# COMPACT_ATOMS: atom_id res chain seq x y z
N MET A 1 4.25 -3.93 7.67
CA MET A 1 4.91 -2.64 7.42
C MET A 1 6.25 -2.72 8.11
N GLU A 2 7.34 -3.01 7.40
CA GLU A 2 8.66 -2.72 7.98
C GLU A 2 8.67 -1.23 8.29
N SER A 3 8.86 -0.89 9.56
CA SER A 3 8.97 0.50 10.01
C SER A 3 10.07 1.16 9.18
N SER A 4 9.74 2.24 8.48
CA SER A 4 10.72 3.04 7.74
C SER A 4 11.85 3.39 8.69
N LYS A 5 13.06 2.87 8.43
CA LYS A 5 14.21 3.04 9.32
C LYS A 5 14.56 4.52 9.41
N LYS A 6 14.82 5.02 10.61
CA LYS A 6 15.24 6.42 10.82
C LYS A 6 16.67 6.60 10.32
N ILE A 7 17.06 7.84 10.03
CA ILE A 7 18.41 8.17 9.53
C ILE A 7 19.49 7.63 10.47
N LYS A 8 19.31 7.66 11.78
CA LYS A 8 20.27 7.08 12.74
C LYS A 8 20.51 5.58 12.61
N ASP A 9 19.55 4.86 12.03
CA ASP A 9 19.59 3.42 11.84
C ASP A 9 20.05 3.03 10.43
N THR A 10 20.40 4.00 9.58
CA THR A 10 20.92 3.76 8.22
C THR A 10 22.45 3.73 8.21
N ALA A 11 23.02 3.28 7.08
CA ALA A 11 24.46 3.32 6.85
C ALA A 11 24.98 4.77 6.86
N LEU A 12 24.18 5.73 6.40
CA LEU A 12 24.47 7.16 6.51
C LEU A 12 24.50 7.63 7.98
N GLY A 13 23.55 7.19 8.82
CA GLY A 13 23.54 7.50 10.25
C GLY A 13 24.77 6.98 10.99
N GLY A 14 25.22 5.77 10.67
CA GLY A 14 26.46 5.20 11.21
C GLY A 14 27.68 6.06 10.87
N TRP A 15 27.80 6.53 9.62
CA TRP A 15 28.88 7.42 9.20
C TRP A 15 28.78 8.82 9.84
N LEU A 16 27.56 9.37 9.96
CA LEU A 16 27.33 10.65 10.64
C LEU A 16 27.72 10.57 12.12
N LYS A 17 27.53 9.43 12.78
CA LYS A 17 27.95 9.24 14.17
C LYS A 17 29.46 9.43 14.36
N ASP A 18 30.26 9.00 13.39
CA ASP A 18 31.72 9.02 13.46
C ASP A 18 32.32 10.35 12.98
N LYS A 19 31.68 11.00 11.98
CA LYS A 19 32.22 12.18 11.30
C LYS A 19 31.50 13.49 11.61
N ALA A 20 30.22 13.44 11.97
CA ALA A 20 29.37 14.61 12.17
C ALA A 20 28.26 14.36 13.21
N PRO A 21 28.61 14.09 14.48
CA PRO A 21 27.63 13.71 15.51
C PRO A 21 26.56 14.80 15.74
N GLY A 22 26.92 16.08 15.62
CA GLY A 22 25.95 17.19 15.77
C GLY A 22 24.88 17.23 14.66
N ILE A 23 25.22 16.77 13.45
CA ILE A 23 24.23 16.62 12.36
C ILE A 23 23.31 15.45 12.68
N LEU A 24 23.87 14.33 13.16
CA LEU A 24 23.09 13.15 13.55
C LEU A 24 22.08 13.45 14.66
N ASP A 25 22.45 14.26 15.64
CA ASP A 25 21.53 14.65 16.74
C ASP A 25 20.35 15.49 16.22
N THR A 26 20.54 16.23 15.13
CA THR A 26 19.51 17.09 14.55
C THR A 26 18.56 16.32 13.62
N VAL A 27 19.10 15.41 12.81
CA VAL A 27 18.34 14.72 11.75
C VAL A 27 18.11 13.23 12.01
N GLY A 28 18.71 12.66 13.06
CA GLY A 28 18.76 11.22 13.28
C GLY A 28 17.42 10.56 13.51
N ASP A 29 16.42 11.31 13.99
CA ASP A 29 15.05 10.83 14.17
C ASP A 29 14.16 10.99 12.94
N LEU A 30 14.63 11.69 11.90
CA LEU A 30 13.92 11.85 10.64
C LEU A 30 13.98 10.56 9.82
N LEU A 31 13.02 10.41 8.92
CA LEU A 31 13.06 9.38 7.89
C LEU A 31 14.02 9.81 6.77
N PRO A 32 14.74 8.88 6.13
CA PRO A 32 15.66 9.14 5.02
C PRO A 32 14.87 9.41 3.73
N ASP A 33 14.02 10.43 3.74
CA ASP A 33 13.30 10.90 2.55
C ASP A 33 14.10 12.00 1.82
N GLN A 34 13.64 12.39 0.63
CA GLN A 34 14.31 13.42 -0.16
C GLN A 34 14.40 14.77 0.59
N GLY A 35 13.49 15.05 1.52
CA GLY A 35 13.50 16.27 2.33
C GLY A 35 14.60 16.24 3.40
N ALA A 36 14.61 15.21 4.23
CA ALA A 36 15.57 15.06 5.32
C ALA A 36 17.00 14.88 4.81
N LEU A 37 17.21 14.12 3.72
CA LEU A 37 18.53 13.99 3.09
C LEU A 37 19.02 15.32 2.49
N GLY A 38 18.11 16.18 2.03
CA GLY A 38 18.43 17.55 1.61
C GLY A 38 18.90 18.43 2.77
N ILE A 39 18.29 18.27 3.95
CA ILE A 39 18.73 18.94 5.19
C ILE A 39 20.13 18.43 5.59
N VAL A 40 20.35 17.11 5.58
CA VAL A 40 21.65 16.50 5.87
C VAL A 40 22.74 17.06 4.95
N LYS A 41 22.48 17.16 3.64
CA LYS A 41 23.39 17.76 2.68
C LYS A 41 23.74 19.21 3.02
N ASN A 42 22.72 20.04 3.28
CA ASN A 42 22.91 21.45 3.61
C ASN A 42 23.69 21.67 4.91
N LEU A 43 23.57 20.73 5.87
CA LEU A 43 24.32 20.77 7.12
C LEU A 43 25.77 20.31 6.90
N LEU A 44 26.00 19.26 6.11
CA LEU A 44 27.34 18.77 5.77
C LEU A 44 28.14 19.80 4.95
N ASP A 45 27.50 20.52 4.04
CA ASP A 45 28.14 21.60 3.26
C ASP A 45 28.65 22.76 4.14
N LYS A 46 28.15 22.87 5.39
CA LYS A 46 28.51 23.91 6.36
C LYS A 46 29.50 23.43 7.43
N GLU A 47 29.78 22.13 7.51
CA GLU A 47 30.70 21.55 8.50
C GLU A 47 32.15 21.64 8.01
N PRO A 48 33.01 22.44 8.66
CA PRO A 48 34.42 22.50 8.31
C PRO A 48 35.15 21.24 8.80
N GLY A 49 35.82 20.54 7.88
CA GLY A 49 36.65 19.37 8.21
C GLY A 49 36.17 18.03 7.64
N ILE A 50 35.04 18.05 6.91
CA ILE A 50 34.56 16.90 6.14
C ILE A 50 34.90 17.14 4.67
N ASP A 51 35.45 16.12 4.00
CA ASP A 51 35.66 16.17 2.56
C ASP A 51 34.29 16.19 1.84
N PRO A 52 33.97 17.26 1.08
CA PRO A 52 32.71 17.36 0.35
C PRO A 52 32.48 16.18 -0.62
N ALA A 53 33.56 15.59 -1.15
CA ALA A 53 33.46 14.43 -2.04
C ALA A 53 32.99 13.17 -1.29
N GLU A 54 33.52 12.93 -0.09
CA GLU A 54 33.12 11.80 0.76
C GLU A 54 31.67 11.96 1.24
N ALA A 55 31.30 13.16 1.72
CA ALA A 55 29.94 13.46 2.18
C ALA A 55 28.90 13.23 1.08
N LYS A 56 29.18 13.74 -0.13
CA LYS A 56 28.30 13.57 -1.28
C LYS A 56 28.15 12.10 -1.68
N ALA A 57 29.25 11.33 -1.70
CA ALA A 57 29.21 9.91 -2.01
C ALA A 57 28.34 9.10 -1.03
N LYS A 58 28.37 9.45 0.26
CA LYS A 58 27.54 8.79 1.29
C LYS A 58 26.06 9.13 1.13
N ILE A 59 25.72 10.39 0.84
CA ILE A 59 24.34 10.81 0.59
C ILE A 59 23.80 10.16 -0.69
N ASP A 60 24.57 10.16 -1.77
CA ASP A 60 24.16 9.56 -3.05
C ASP A 60 23.94 8.05 -2.92
N ALA A 61 24.77 7.36 -2.12
CA ALA A 61 24.58 5.94 -1.80
C ALA A 61 23.28 5.70 -1.02
N GLU A 62 22.95 6.55 -0.04
CA GLU A 62 21.68 6.45 0.70
C GLU A 62 20.48 6.74 -0.20
N ILE A 63 20.56 7.76 -1.07
CA ILE A 63 19.51 8.07 -2.05
C ILE A 63 19.28 6.87 -2.98
N ALA A 64 20.36 6.27 -3.51
CA ALA A 64 20.26 5.10 -4.37
C ALA A 64 19.62 3.91 -3.65
N PHE A 65 19.95 3.70 -2.37
CA PHE A 65 19.32 2.67 -1.55
C PHE A 65 17.81 2.92 -1.40
N GLN A 66 17.40 4.14 -1.04
CA GLN A 66 15.98 4.50 -0.88
C GLN A 66 15.21 4.41 -2.20
N ASN A 67 15.83 4.76 -3.32
CA ASN A 67 15.25 4.58 -4.64
C ASN A 67 15.06 3.10 -4.96
N ASN A 68 16.05 2.24 -4.70
CA ASN A 68 15.92 0.79 -4.93
C ASN A 68 14.81 0.16 -4.06
N VAL A 69 14.69 0.59 -2.80
CA VAL A 69 13.56 0.19 -1.94
C VAL A 69 12.26 0.66 -2.58
N THR A 70 12.14 1.94 -2.93
CA THR A 70 10.93 2.50 -3.54
C THR A 70 10.55 1.77 -4.84
N GLU A 71 11.52 1.45 -5.70
CA GLU A 71 11.29 0.72 -6.95
C GLU A 71 10.85 -0.72 -6.70
N ARG A 72 11.41 -1.41 -5.70
CA ARG A 72 10.90 -2.73 -5.28
C ARG A 72 9.47 -2.66 -4.81
N TRP A 73 9.13 -1.65 -4.00
CA TRP A 73 7.77 -1.46 -3.52
C TRP A 73 6.82 -1.10 -4.67
N LYS A 74 7.25 -0.27 -5.62
CA LYS A 74 6.50 0.02 -6.84
C LYS A 74 6.35 -1.21 -7.72
N ALA A 75 7.32 -2.11 -7.78
CA ALA A 75 7.23 -3.38 -8.51
C ALA A 75 6.24 -4.33 -7.81
N ASP A 76 6.30 -4.43 -6.48
CA ASP A 76 5.38 -5.23 -5.67
C ASP A 76 3.94 -4.69 -5.73
N MET A 77 3.77 -3.37 -5.74
CA MET A 77 2.47 -2.70 -5.96
C MET A 77 2.06 -2.68 -7.44
N GLY A 78 3.03 -2.78 -8.34
CA GLY A 78 2.88 -2.78 -9.80
C GLY A 78 2.41 -4.12 -10.36
N GLY A 79 2.27 -5.14 -9.51
CA GLY A 79 1.36 -6.27 -9.69
C GLY A 79 -0.10 -5.81 -9.71
N ASP A 80 -0.41 -4.81 -10.51
CA ASP A 80 -1.71 -4.20 -10.72
C ASP A 80 -2.53 -5.14 -11.63
N VAL A 81 -2.85 -6.33 -11.10
CA VAL A 81 -3.77 -7.23 -11.77
C VAL A 81 -5.11 -6.50 -11.81
N LYS A 82 -5.46 -5.92 -12.96
CA LYS A 82 -6.73 -5.22 -13.19
C LYS A 82 -7.93 -6.05 -12.73
N LEU A 83 -7.80 -7.38 -12.82
CA LEU A 83 -8.77 -8.34 -12.29
C LEU A 83 -9.01 -8.18 -10.79
N ALA A 84 -7.98 -7.95 -9.97
CA ALA A 84 -8.13 -7.75 -8.51
C ALA A 84 -8.84 -6.43 -8.16
N LYS A 85 -8.71 -5.40 -9.01
CA LYS A 85 -9.48 -4.14 -8.85
C LYS A 85 -10.95 -4.32 -9.23
N LEU A 86 -11.23 -5.17 -10.22
CA LEU A 86 -12.56 -5.43 -10.74
C LEU A 86 -13.29 -6.60 -10.06
N ILE A 87 -12.60 -7.48 -9.34
CA ILE A 87 -13.22 -8.67 -8.75
C ILE A 87 -14.33 -8.31 -7.76
N ARG A 88 -14.15 -7.24 -6.96
CA ARG A 88 -15.16 -6.79 -5.97
C ARG A 88 -16.47 -6.31 -6.62
N PRO A 89 -16.46 -5.39 -7.60
CA PRO A 89 -17.70 -5.05 -8.31
C PRO A 89 -18.21 -6.18 -9.21
N ALA A 90 -17.33 -7.01 -9.78
CA ALA A 90 -17.72 -8.11 -10.65
C ALA A 90 -18.47 -9.22 -9.89
N THR A 91 -18.06 -9.57 -8.67
CA THR A 91 -18.77 -10.58 -7.86
C THR A 91 -20.18 -10.12 -7.50
N LEU A 92 -20.38 -8.83 -7.20
CA LEU A 92 -21.71 -8.26 -6.98
C LEU A 92 -22.59 -8.35 -8.23
N ILE A 93 -22.06 -7.97 -9.39
CA ILE A 93 -22.79 -8.05 -10.66
C ILE A 93 -23.16 -9.51 -10.96
N ALA A 94 -22.24 -10.45 -10.75
CA ALA A 94 -22.47 -11.87 -10.99
C ALA A 94 -23.52 -12.47 -10.05
N LEU A 95 -23.49 -12.14 -8.76
CA LEU A 95 -24.50 -12.61 -7.80
C LEU A 95 -25.88 -12.01 -8.12
N MET A 96 -25.94 -10.74 -8.49
CA MET A 96 -27.19 -10.06 -8.82
C MET A 96 -27.78 -10.53 -10.16
N SER A 97 -26.94 -10.82 -11.15
CA SER A 97 -27.39 -11.41 -12.42
C SER A 97 -27.87 -12.85 -12.21
N MET A 98 -27.16 -13.65 -11.42
CA MET A 98 -27.58 -15.00 -11.06
C MET A 98 -28.95 -14.99 -10.37
N PHE A 99 -29.14 -14.12 -9.38
CA PHE A 99 -30.42 -13.93 -8.69
C PHE A 99 -31.55 -13.55 -9.67
N MET A 100 -31.32 -12.55 -10.52
CA MET A 100 -32.30 -12.10 -11.51
C MET A 100 -32.67 -13.22 -12.50
N VAL A 101 -31.68 -13.97 -13.00
CA VAL A 101 -31.92 -15.10 -13.91
C VAL A 101 -32.73 -16.19 -13.21
N THR A 102 -32.36 -16.57 -11.97
CA THR A 102 -33.11 -17.60 -11.23
C THR A 102 -34.55 -17.17 -10.95
N MET A 103 -34.77 -15.91 -10.61
CA MET A 103 -36.11 -15.37 -10.36
C MET A 103 -36.96 -15.35 -11.63
N VAL A 104 -36.38 -14.95 -12.77
CA VAL A 104 -37.09 -14.98 -14.06
C VAL A 104 -37.44 -16.42 -14.45
N LEU A 105 -36.49 -17.36 -14.31
CA LEU A 105 -36.73 -18.77 -14.64
C LEU A 105 -37.79 -19.41 -13.73
N ASP A 106 -37.80 -19.08 -12.44
CA ASP A 106 -38.82 -19.53 -11.47
C ASP A 106 -40.21 -18.96 -11.78
N SER A 107 -40.29 -17.75 -12.33
CA SER A 107 -41.55 -17.11 -12.74
C SER A 107 -42.15 -17.65 -14.04
N LEU A 108 -41.43 -18.51 -14.77
CA LEU A 108 -41.91 -19.10 -16.02
C LEU A 108 -42.65 -20.40 -15.73
N ASP A 109 -43.98 -20.33 -15.68
CA ASP A 109 -44.89 -21.46 -15.37
C ASP A 109 -44.70 -22.70 -16.27
N ASN A 110 -44.10 -22.54 -17.46
CA ASN A 110 -43.92 -23.61 -18.44
C ASN A 110 -42.60 -24.38 -18.29
N LEU A 111 -41.76 -24.02 -17.32
CA LEU A 111 -40.44 -24.62 -17.12
C LEU A 111 -40.42 -25.37 -15.78
N PRO A 112 -40.16 -26.69 -15.74
CA PRO A 112 -40.06 -27.45 -14.49
C PRO A 112 -38.72 -27.17 -13.79
N PHE A 113 -38.43 -25.91 -13.54
CA PHE A 113 -37.24 -25.44 -12.85
C PHE A 113 -37.57 -25.23 -11.38
N ASN A 114 -37.00 -26.05 -10.51
CA ASN A 114 -37.15 -25.92 -9.07
C ASN A 114 -35.76 -25.77 -8.45
N VAL A 115 -35.50 -24.62 -7.83
CA VAL A 115 -34.28 -24.37 -7.08
C VAL A 115 -34.49 -24.85 -5.65
N LYS A 116 -33.64 -25.78 -5.18
CA LYS A 116 -33.69 -26.25 -3.78
C LYS A 116 -33.54 -25.09 -2.82
N ASP A 117 -34.32 -25.09 -1.73
CA ASP A 117 -34.27 -24.08 -0.67
C ASP A 117 -32.85 -23.84 -0.14
N SER A 118 -32.04 -24.90 -0.02
CA SER A 118 -30.64 -24.80 0.41
C SER A 118 -29.79 -23.87 -0.46
N TYR A 119 -30.07 -23.81 -1.77
CA TYR A 119 -29.37 -22.92 -2.69
C TYR A 119 -29.90 -21.49 -2.61
N VAL A 120 -31.20 -21.31 -2.38
CA VAL A 120 -31.80 -19.99 -2.14
C VAL A 120 -31.22 -19.36 -0.88
N SER A 121 -31.18 -20.10 0.24
CA SER A 121 -30.57 -19.63 1.49
C SER A 121 -29.08 -19.33 1.33
N LEU A 122 -28.35 -20.14 0.58
CA LEU A 122 -26.93 -19.89 0.30
C LEU A 122 -26.74 -18.63 -0.55
N LEU A 123 -27.58 -18.40 -1.56
CA LEU A 123 -27.54 -17.19 -2.38
C LEU A 123 -27.84 -15.94 -1.54
N GLU A 124 -28.84 -16.00 -0.66
CA GLU A 124 -29.19 -14.93 0.28
C GLU A 124 -27.99 -14.55 1.17
N ILE A 125 -27.36 -15.55 1.82
CA ILE A 125 -26.20 -15.33 2.70
C ILE A 125 -25.02 -14.73 1.91
N LEU A 126 -24.73 -15.25 0.71
CA LEU A 126 -23.66 -14.72 -0.15
C LEU A 126 -23.93 -13.29 -0.61
N MET A 127 -25.18 -12.96 -0.95
CA MET A 127 -25.58 -11.59 -1.32
C MET A 127 -25.43 -10.65 -0.12
N LEU A 128 -26.01 -10.98 1.04
CA LEU A 128 -25.90 -10.14 2.23
C LEU A 128 -24.43 -9.89 2.62
N THR A 129 -23.61 -10.95 2.59
CA THR A 129 -22.19 -10.87 2.92
C THR A 129 -21.43 -10.01 1.92
N SER A 130 -21.64 -10.21 0.61
CA SER A 130 -20.93 -9.45 -0.43
C SER A 130 -21.35 -7.98 -0.49
N PHE A 131 -22.64 -7.67 -0.35
CA PHE A 131 -23.15 -6.31 -0.24
C PHE A 131 -22.62 -5.61 1.00
N GLY A 132 -22.67 -6.27 2.16
CA GLY A 132 -22.11 -5.76 3.41
C GLY A 132 -20.63 -5.44 3.27
N ALA A 133 -19.83 -6.39 2.77
CA ALA A 133 -18.39 -6.19 2.57
C ALA A 133 -18.07 -5.04 1.60
N TYR A 134 -18.83 -4.90 0.50
CA TYR A 134 -18.56 -3.85 -0.49
C TYR A 134 -18.98 -2.46 -0.03
N PHE A 135 -20.18 -2.31 0.54
CA PHE A 135 -20.71 -1.01 0.95
C PHE A 135 -20.25 -0.60 2.35
N ALA A 136 -20.30 -1.51 3.34
CA ALA A 136 -19.82 -1.22 4.69
C ALA A 136 -18.29 -1.11 4.73
N GLY A 137 -17.58 -2.00 4.02
CA GLY A 137 -16.13 -1.93 3.90
C GLY A 137 -15.65 -0.62 3.27
N ARG A 138 -16.27 -0.17 2.18
CA ARG A 138 -15.95 1.15 1.59
C ARG A 138 -16.31 2.33 2.49
N THR A 139 -17.37 2.21 3.28
CA THR A 139 -17.78 3.27 4.23
C THR A 139 -16.74 3.41 5.34
N ILE A 140 -16.27 2.28 5.91
CA ILE A 140 -15.24 2.27 6.95
C ILE A 140 -13.89 2.76 6.39
N GLU A 141 -13.52 2.34 5.18
CA GLU A 141 -12.29 2.78 4.51
C GLU A 141 -12.25 4.30 4.31
N LYS A 142 -13.40 4.92 3.99
CA LYS A 142 -13.53 6.38 3.89
C LYS A 142 -13.53 7.08 5.25
N ALA A 143 -14.11 6.49 6.27
CA ALA A 143 -14.20 7.07 7.61
C ALA A 143 -12.86 7.04 8.38
N LYS A 144 -11.97 6.11 8.05
CA LYS A 144 -10.61 6.01 8.62
C LYS A 144 -9.57 6.86 7.90
N LYS A 145 -9.93 7.48 6.79
CA LYS A 145 -9.06 8.33 5.97
C LYS A 145 -9.17 9.78 6.42
#